data_AF-A0A2D5S5B5-F1
#
_entry.id   AF-A0A2D5S5B5-F1
#
_cell.length_a   1.000
_cell.length_b   1.000
_cell.length_c   1.000
_cell.angle_alpha   90.00
_cell.angle_beta   90.00
_cell.angle_gamma   90.00
#
_symmetry.space_group_name_H-M   'P 1'
#
loop_
_entity.id
_entity.type
_entity.pdbx_description
1 polymer ?
#
loop_
_entity_poly.entity_id
_entity_poly.type
_entity_poly.pdbx_seq_one_letter_code
_entity_poly.pdbx_strand_id
1 'polypeptide(L)'
;MRLAQFQQHIRDRYYETDAARGVPGTFLWFTEEVGELAQALGHRERGDGDDVNLREEFADVLAWLTTLANICEVDLEAALTQKYFEHGGPAGTK
;
A
#
# COMPACT_ATOMS: atom_id res chain seq x y z
N MET A 1 5.37 14.69 -2.13
CA MET A 1 6.00 13.53 -2.76
C MET A 1 5.07 12.98 -3.82
N ARG A 2 5.57 12.58 -5.00
CA ARG A 2 4.78 11.87 -6.03
C ARG A 2 4.81 10.36 -5.78
N LEU A 3 3.86 9.62 -6.36
CA LEU A 3 3.79 8.17 -6.16
C LEU A 3 5.03 7.46 -6.68
N ALA A 4 5.53 7.82 -7.86
CA ALA A 4 6.76 7.26 -8.40
C ALA A 4 7.98 7.50 -7.48
N GLN A 5 8.04 8.67 -6.82
CA GLN A 5 9.12 8.98 -5.87
C GLN A 5 9.01 8.12 -4.61
N PHE A 6 7.79 7.86 -4.13
CA PHE A 6 7.55 6.96 -3.02
C PHE A 6 7.94 5.53 -3.36
N GLN A 7 7.51 5.05 -4.52
CA GLN A 7 7.82 3.70 -4.97
C GLN A 7 9.32 3.46 -5.09
N GLN A 8 10.05 4.42 -5.67
CA GLN A 8 11.51 4.37 -5.72
C GLN A 8 12.12 4.38 -4.32
N HIS A 9 11.62 5.23 -3.42
CA HIS A 9 12.12 5.30 -2.04
C HIS A 9 11.99 3.94 -1.30
N ILE A 10 10.85 3.27 -1.43
CA ILE A 10 10.63 1.94 -0.86
C ILE A 10 11.57 0.92 -1.51
N ARG A 11 11.73 0.98 -2.85
CA ARG A 11 12.62 0.07 -3.59
C ARG A 11 14.08 0.20 -3.11
N ASP A 12 14.59 1.42 -3.06
CA ASP A 12 15.99 1.70 -2.70
C ASP A 12 16.34 1.20 -1.30
N ARG A 13 15.34 1.16 -0.41
CA ARG A 13 15.57 0.87 1.01
C ARG A 13 15.36 -0.59 1.38
N TYR A 14 14.41 -1.26 0.75
CA TYR A 14 13.92 -2.55 1.24
C TYR A 14 13.95 -3.68 0.20
N TYR A 15 14.16 -3.37 -1.08
CA TYR A 15 14.00 -4.33 -2.17
C TYR A 15 14.81 -5.62 -2.00
N GLU A 16 16.08 -5.55 -1.59
CA GLU A 16 16.93 -6.74 -1.44
C GLU A 16 16.33 -7.74 -0.43
N THR A 17 15.90 -7.25 0.73
CA THR A 17 15.29 -8.05 1.79
C THR A 17 13.93 -8.59 1.36
N ASP A 18 13.11 -7.76 0.73
CA ASP A 18 11.75 -8.11 0.34
C ASP A 18 11.72 -9.12 -0.82
N ALA A 19 12.62 -8.93 -1.79
CA ALA A 19 12.79 -9.86 -2.90
C ALA A 19 13.29 -11.22 -2.39
N ALA A 20 14.19 -11.25 -1.40
CA ALA A 20 14.65 -12.49 -0.78
C ALA A 20 13.53 -13.22 -0.01
N ARG A 21 12.63 -12.49 0.65
CA ARG A 21 11.42 -13.05 1.29
C ARG A 21 10.41 -13.57 0.27
N GLY A 22 10.38 -12.99 -0.93
CA GLY A 22 9.51 -13.38 -2.04
C GLY A 22 8.07 -12.91 -1.88
N VAL A 23 7.29 -13.08 -2.96
CA VAL A 23 5.89 -12.59 -3.04
C VAL A 23 4.98 -13.17 -1.96
N PRO A 24 4.94 -14.51 -1.71
CA PRO A 24 4.03 -15.05 -0.71
C PRO A 24 4.32 -14.54 0.70
N GLY A 25 5.60 -14.47 1.08
CA GLY A 25 6.00 -13.96 2.39
C GLY A 25 5.71 -12.47 2.55
N THR A 26 5.95 -11.67 1.51
CA THR A 26 5.64 -10.24 1.52
C THR A 26 4.14 -9.98 1.55
N PHE A 27 3.34 -10.82 0.89
CA PHE A 27 1.89 -10.71 0.93
C PHE A 27 1.32 -10.95 2.34
N LEU A 28 1.93 -11.85 3.12
CA LEU A 28 1.54 -12.06 4.53
C LEU A 28 1.71 -10.78 5.36
N TRP A 29 2.84 -10.09 5.22
CA TRP A 29 3.06 -8.80 5.88
C TRP A 29 2.05 -7.76 5.41
N PHE A 30 1.82 -7.65 4.10
CA PHE A 30 0.77 -6.75 3.59
C PHE A 30 -0.61 -7.04 4.21
N THR A 31 -0.98 -8.31 4.39
CA THR A 31 -2.27 -8.65 5.02
C THR A 31 -2.34 -8.34 6.51
N GLU A 32 -1.22 -8.40 7.22
CA GLU A 32 -1.11 -8.03 8.64
C GLU A 32 -1.44 -6.55 8.83
N GLU A 33 -0.82 -5.70 8.02
CA GLU A 33 -0.97 -4.22 8.03
C GLU A 33 -2.39 -3.80 7.65
N VAL A 34 -3.03 -4.54 6.74
CA VAL A 34 -4.47 -4.35 6.45
C VAL A 34 -5.33 -4.69 7.68
N GLY A 35 -4.94 -5.69 8.46
CA GLY A 35 -5.57 -6.04 9.73
C GLY A 35 -5.38 -4.95 10.80
N GLU A 36 -4.18 -4.40 10.93
CA GLU A 36 -3.88 -3.31 11.86
C GLU A 36 -4.66 -2.04 11.50
N LEU A 37 -4.71 -1.68 10.20
CA LEU A 37 -5.59 -0.61 9.71
C LEU A 37 -7.06 -0.87 10.02
N ALA A 38 -7.54 -2.11 9.84
CA ALA A 38 -8.93 -2.46 10.15
C ALA A 38 -9.23 -2.30 11.65
N GLN A 39 -8.29 -2.66 12.52
CA GLN A 39 -8.40 -2.45 13.96
C GLN A 39 -8.43 -0.97 14.32
N ALA A 40 -7.51 -0.16 13.77
CA ALA A 40 -7.44 1.29 13.99
C ALA A 40 -8.74 2.00 13.58
N LEU A 41 -9.28 1.65 12.40
CA LEU A 41 -10.59 2.11 11.95
C LEU A 41 -11.70 1.70 12.92
N GLY A 42 -11.68 0.46 13.39
CA GLY A 42 -12.65 -0.03 14.37
C GLY A 42 -12.67 0.77 15.67
N HIS A 43 -11.50 1.14 16.20
CA HIS A 43 -11.41 2.01 17.39
C HIS A 43 -11.91 3.42 17.10
N ARG A 44 -11.55 3.98 15.95
CA ARG A 44 -12.03 5.30 15.54
C ARG A 44 -13.56 5.38 15.52
N GLU A 45 -14.24 4.40 14.93
CA GLU A 45 -15.71 4.38 14.85
C GLU A 45 -16.39 4.18 16.22
N ARG A 46 -15.70 3.56 17.18
CA ARG A 46 -16.18 3.41 18.56
C ARG A 46 -15.94 4.65 19.43
N GLY A 47 -15.16 5.62 18.95
CA GLY A 47 -14.80 6.84 19.67
C GLY A 47 -13.64 6.67 20.66
N ASP A 48 -12.93 5.53 20.62
CA ASP A 48 -11.71 5.25 21.39
C ASP A 48 -10.46 5.18 20.49
N GLY A 49 -10.53 5.76 19.30
CA GLY A 49 -9.46 5.75 18.30
C GLY A 49 -8.26 6.63 18.64
N ASP A 50 -7.11 6.24 18.10
CA ASP A 50 -5.89 7.04 18.06
C ASP A 50 -5.63 7.48 16.62
N ASP A 51 -5.79 8.78 16.34
CA ASP A 51 -5.57 9.36 15.03
C ASP A 51 -4.11 9.33 14.58
N VAL A 52 -3.15 9.16 15.50
CA VAL A 52 -1.73 8.99 15.16
C VAL A 52 -1.52 7.58 14.61
N ASN A 53 -1.90 6.56 15.38
CA ASN A 53 -1.83 5.17 14.93
C ASN A 53 -2.58 4.99 13.59
N LEU A 54 -3.81 5.51 13.46
CA LEU A 54 -4.56 5.41 12.21
C LEU A 54 -3.78 5.93 10.99
N ARG A 55 -3.06 7.04 11.14
CA ARG A 55 -2.23 7.61 10.06
C ARG A 55 -1.03 6.73 9.73
N GLU A 56 -0.43 6.10 10.74
CA GLU A 56 0.66 5.13 10.58
C GLU A 56 0.16 3.92 9.78
N GLU A 57 -0.96 3.32 10.17
CA GLU A 57 -1.50 2.13 9.49
C GLU A 57 -1.87 2.40 8.02
N PHE A 58 -2.39 3.60 7.71
CA PHE A 58 -2.62 4.00 6.31
C PHE A 58 -1.32 4.09 5.51
N ALA A 59 -0.23 4.55 6.14
CA ALA A 59 1.07 4.65 5.50
C ALA A 59 1.68 3.25 5.31
N ASP A 60 1.56 2.37 6.28
CA ASP A 60 2.13 1.03 6.22
C ASP A 60 1.43 0.15 5.19
N VAL A 61 0.09 0.18 5.12
CA VAL A 61 -0.65 -0.49 4.04
C VAL A 61 -0.18 -0.03 2.66
N LEU A 62 0.05 1.27 2.47
CA LEU A 62 0.57 1.80 1.21
C LEU A 62 2.02 1.37 0.96
N ALA A 63 2.88 1.35 1.99
CA ALA A 63 4.27 0.93 1.89
C ALA A 63 4.40 -0.54 1.50
N TRP A 64 3.58 -1.42 2.08
CA TRP A 64 3.60 -2.85 1.79
C TRP A 64 2.98 -3.19 0.44
N LEU A 65 1.92 -2.49 0.02
CA LEU A 65 1.44 -2.58 -1.37
C LEU A 65 2.53 -2.15 -2.37
N THR A 66 3.24 -1.08 -2.05
CA THR A 66 4.35 -0.59 -2.88
C THR A 66 5.52 -1.57 -2.93
N THR A 67 5.79 -2.25 -1.81
CA THR A 67 6.78 -3.33 -1.73
C THR A 67 6.40 -4.49 -2.65
N LEU A 68 5.14 -4.94 -2.61
CA LEU A 68 4.60 -5.95 -3.53
C LEU A 68 4.73 -5.54 -5.00
N ALA A 69 4.43 -4.27 -5.32
CA ALA A 69 4.59 -3.76 -6.67
C ALA A 69 6.06 -3.79 -7.13
N ASN A 70 7.00 -3.43 -6.24
CA ASN A 70 8.43 -3.45 -6.55
C ASN A 70 8.96 -4.86 -6.83
N ILE A 71 8.59 -5.87 -6.04
CA ILE A 71 9.01 -7.26 -6.26
C ILE A 71 8.35 -7.89 -7.49
N CYS A 72 7.14 -7.44 -7.86
CA CYS A 72 6.42 -7.87 -9.05
C CYS A 72 6.75 -7.05 -10.31
N GLU A 73 7.68 -6.10 -10.21
CA GLU A 73 8.10 -5.21 -11.30
C GLU A 73 6.94 -4.40 -11.92
N VAL A 74 5.99 -3.98 -11.08
CA VAL A 74 4.83 -3.17 -11.47
C VAL A 74 5.12 -1.69 -11.19
N ASP A 75 5.02 -0.84 -12.22
CA ASP A 75 4.98 0.62 -12.04
C ASP A 75 3.58 1.05 -11.59
N LEU A 76 3.46 1.52 -10.35
CA LEU A 76 2.18 1.91 -9.77
C LEU A 76 1.59 3.17 -10.41
N GLU A 77 2.43 4.15 -10.76
CA GLU A 77 1.95 5.40 -11.35
C GLU A 77 1.39 5.12 -12.75
N ALA A 78 2.10 4.34 -13.56
CA ALA A 78 1.62 3.90 -14.87
C ALA A 78 0.33 3.06 -14.75
N ALA A 79 0.28 2.10 -13.81
CA ALA A 79 -0.89 1.25 -13.60
C ALA A 79 -2.13 2.07 -13.19
N LEU A 80 -1.97 3.07 -12.32
CA LEU A 80 -3.05 3.97 -11.94
C LEU A 80 -3.47 4.88 -13.09
N THR A 81 -2.51 5.44 -13.84
CA THR A 81 -2.80 6.27 -15.02
C THR A 81 -3.66 5.49 -16.02
N GLN A 82 -3.22 4.30 -16.41
CA GLN A 82 -3.94 3.46 -17.36
C GLN A 82 -5.34 3.09 -16.86
N LYS A 83 -5.47 2.74 -15.57
CA LYS A 83 -6.75 2.26 -15.04
C LYS A 83 -7.75 3.37 -14.75
N TYR A 84 -7.31 4.50 -14.19
CA TYR A 84 -8.23 5.48 -13.61
C TYR A 84 -8.21 6.85 -14.29
N PHE A 85 -7.13 7.22 -14.98
CA PHE A 85 -6.98 8.55 -15.58
C PHE A 85 -7.15 8.54 -17.10
N GLU A 86 -6.78 7.44 -17.76
CA GLU A 86 -7.02 7.27 -19.19
C GLU A 86 -8.49 6.92 -19.47
N HIS A 87 -9.00 7.46 -20.59
CA HIS A 87 -10.34 7.16 -21.12
C HIS A 87 -11.51 7.34 -20.14
N GLY A 88 -11.34 8.16 -19.10
CA GLY A 88 -12.37 8.44 -18.08
C GLY A 88 -12.45 7.42 -16.96
N GLY A 89 -11.57 6.42 -16.92
CA GLY A 89 -11.53 5.38 -15.89
C GLY A 89 -12.77 4.48 -15.87
N PRO A 90 -12.79 3.44 -15.00
CA PRO A 90 -13.95 2.59 -14.82
C PRO A 90 -15.12 3.39 -14.23
N ALA A 91 -16.32 3.18 -14.78
CA ALA A 91 -17.54 3.68 -14.16
C ALA A 91 -17.68 3.09 -12.76
N GLY A 92 -17.98 3.94 -11.78
CA GLY A 92 -18.21 3.50 -10.40
C GLY A 92 -19.50 2.71 -10.28
N THR A 93 -19.45 1.42 -10.55
CA THR A 93 -20.51 0.47 -10.16
C THR A 93 -20.15 -0.11 -8.80
N LYS A 94 -20.88 0.32 -7.77
CA LYS A 94 -21.04 -0.45 -6.53
C LYS A 94 -22.23 -1.38 -6.69
#